data_AF-A0A853CM80-F1
#
_entry.id   AF-A0A853CM80-F1
#
_cell.length_a   1.000
_cell.length_b   1.000
_cell.length_c   1.000
_cell.angle_alpha   90.00
_cell.angle_beta   90.00
_cell.angle_gamma   90.00
#
_symmetry.space_group_name_H-M   'P 1'
#
loop_
_entity.id
_entity.type
_entity.pdbx_description
1 polymer ?
#
loop_
_entity_poly.entity_id
_entity_poly.type
_entity_poly.pdbx_seq_one_letter_code
_entity_poly.pdbx_strand_id
1 'polypeptide(L)'
;MTSAASTPLETPSGSPAPVPPSTDAARLERVLFEIKRVIVGQDRLVERMLVALLARGHVLLEGVPGVAKTLAVETLATVVGGKFARLQFTPDLVPADIIGTRIYKAGQDTFDTELGPVFANFVLTDEINRAPAKVQSALLEVMAERQVSIGGVTHPLPDPFLVLATQNPIESEGVYPLPEAQRDRFLMKVLVDYPSPEEEREIIYRMGSEPPVAETVLSPDELLRMQHTAAHVFVHHALVDYVVRLVVATRSPRQHGMDDVATWVSYGASPRASLGLIAAARALALIRGRDYVLPQDVLDVTADVLRHRLVLSYDALADGVPADHIVKRIVQTVPLPQVAPRQRAGGYGPSQPGGPHVPQAPVFGVPTAGPMQFGPPQGPHQGPPQGPPQGPPPNGAPQVPGGNGYAQGPQPA
;
A
#
# COMPACT_ATOMS: atom_id res chain seq x y z
N MET A 1 29.62 62.83 22.25
CA MET A 1 28.35 62.09 22.43
C MET A 1 27.64 62.10 21.10
N THR A 2 27.39 60.93 20.52
CA THR A 2 26.79 60.77 19.19
C THR A 2 25.74 59.67 19.28
N SER A 3 24.51 59.97 18.84
CA SER A 3 23.40 59.03 18.92
C SER A 3 23.54 57.95 17.85
N ALA A 4 23.49 56.68 18.25
CA ALA A 4 23.37 55.55 17.33
C ALA A 4 21.89 55.22 17.16
N ALA A 5 21.36 55.35 15.95
CA ALA A 5 19.98 54.98 15.64
C ALA A 5 19.85 53.46 15.54
N SER A 6 18.96 52.87 16.33
CA SER A 6 18.72 51.43 16.35
C SER A 6 17.80 51.00 15.21
N THR A 7 18.35 50.31 14.20
CA THR A 7 17.54 49.61 13.20
C THR A 7 16.80 48.44 13.86
N PRO A 8 15.47 48.29 13.73
CA PRO A 8 14.78 47.09 14.16
C PRO A 8 15.24 45.89 13.33
N LEU A 9 15.50 44.75 13.98
CA LEU A 9 15.61 43.48 13.26
C LEU A 9 14.19 43.03 12.89
N GLU A 10 13.93 42.84 11.59
CA GLU A 10 12.74 42.15 11.13
C GLU A 10 12.81 40.67 11.55
N THR A 11 11.93 40.25 12.44
CA THR A 11 11.71 38.83 12.73
C THR A 11 10.99 38.17 11.54
N PRO A 12 11.49 37.06 10.99
CA PRO A 12 10.81 36.34 9.90
C PRO A 12 9.58 35.58 10.43
N SER A 13 8.53 36.32 10.76
CA SER A 13 7.24 35.79 11.24
C SER A 13 6.40 35.30 10.05
N GLY A 14 6.67 34.08 9.59
CA GLY A 14 5.97 33.49 8.45
C GLY A 14 6.00 31.97 8.48
N SER A 15 5.12 31.36 9.28
CA SER A 15 4.78 29.95 9.06
C SER A 15 4.25 29.80 7.63
N PRO A 16 4.78 28.88 6.81
CA PRO A 16 4.32 28.72 5.44
C PRO A 16 2.83 28.38 5.43
N ALA A 17 2.09 28.97 4.49
CA ALA A 17 0.67 28.71 4.34
C ALA A 17 0.41 27.20 4.15
N PRO A 18 -0.66 26.65 4.73
CA PRO A 18 -0.94 25.21 4.65
C PRO A 18 -1.08 24.78 3.20
N VAL A 19 -0.18 23.89 2.77
CA VAL A 19 -0.15 23.35 1.40
C VAL A 19 -1.46 22.57 1.15
N PRO A 20 -2.20 22.86 0.07
CA PRO A 20 -3.41 22.10 -0.24
C PRO A 20 -3.10 20.61 -0.44
N PRO A 21 -3.95 19.68 0.05
CA PRO A 21 -3.76 18.24 -0.14
C PRO A 21 -3.63 17.83 -1.62
N SER A 22 -4.24 18.58 -2.55
CA SER A 22 -4.07 18.39 -4.00
C SER A 22 -2.66 18.69 -4.51
N THR A 23 -1.91 19.59 -3.86
CA THR A 23 -0.52 19.91 -4.20
C THR A 23 0.44 18.84 -3.66
N ASP A 24 0.21 18.36 -2.43
CA ASP A 24 0.94 17.18 -1.92
C ASP A 24 0.63 15.93 -2.77
N ALA A 25 -0.63 15.76 -3.22
CA ALA A 25 -1.03 14.65 -4.08
C ALA A 25 -0.38 14.69 -5.48
N ALA A 26 -0.36 15.84 -6.17
CA ALA A 26 0.31 15.96 -7.47
C ALA A 26 1.83 15.70 -7.37
N ARG A 27 2.44 16.01 -6.22
CA ARG A 27 3.83 15.62 -5.92
C ARG A 27 3.97 14.12 -5.70
N LEU A 28 3.06 13.47 -4.96
CA LEU A 28 3.05 12.02 -4.75
C LEU A 28 2.76 11.24 -6.04
N GLU A 29 1.92 11.77 -6.93
CA GLU A 29 1.70 11.24 -8.28
C GLU A 29 2.98 11.28 -9.11
N ARG A 30 3.75 12.38 -9.06
CA ARG A 30 5.07 12.46 -9.71
C ARG A 30 6.09 11.48 -9.09
N VAL A 31 6.06 11.26 -7.78
CA VAL A 31 6.87 10.22 -7.10
C VAL A 31 6.51 8.83 -7.63
N LEU A 32 5.21 8.51 -7.71
CA LEU A 32 4.75 7.23 -8.25
C LEU A 32 5.13 7.05 -9.73
N PHE A 33 4.97 8.09 -10.55
CA PHE A 33 5.38 8.07 -11.97
C PHE A 33 6.87 7.77 -12.11
N GLU A 34 7.72 8.46 -11.34
CA GLU A 34 9.17 8.31 -11.42
C GLU A 34 9.63 6.92 -10.95
N ILE A 35 9.02 6.36 -9.89
CA ILE A 35 9.30 4.98 -9.48
C ILE A 35 8.83 3.98 -10.55
N LYS A 36 7.65 4.18 -11.14
CA LYS A 36 7.13 3.35 -12.26
C LYS A 36 7.90 3.53 -13.57
N ARG A 37 8.74 4.56 -13.70
CA ARG A 37 9.68 4.76 -14.81
C ARG A 37 10.79 3.71 -14.76
N VAL A 38 11.22 3.32 -13.56
CA VAL A 38 12.22 2.26 -13.33
C VAL A 38 11.55 0.89 -13.13
N ILE A 39 10.61 0.79 -12.19
CA ILE A 39 10.00 -0.47 -11.76
C ILE A 39 8.83 -0.87 -12.66
N VAL A 40 8.86 -2.12 -13.13
CA VAL A 40 7.83 -2.71 -13.99
C VAL A 40 6.95 -3.66 -13.17
N GLY A 41 5.63 -3.61 -13.37
CA GLY A 41 4.66 -4.61 -12.87
C GLY A 41 4.41 -4.66 -11.36
N GLN A 42 5.15 -3.90 -10.56
CA GLN A 42 5.07 -3.95 -9.09
C GLN A 42 4.26 -2.79 -8.50
N ASP A 43 3.20 -2.36 -9.20
CA ASP A 43 2.33 -1.25 -8.81
C ASP A 43 1.84 -1.34 -7.36
N ARG A 44 1.44 -2.54 -6.91
CA ARG A 44 1.01 -2.78 -5.54
C ARG A 44 2.16 -2.61 -4.54
N LEU A 45 3.37 -3.08 -4.85
CA LEU A 45 4.52 -2.89 -3.97
C LEU A 45 4.83 -1.40 -3.84
N VAL A 46 4.91 -0.68 -4.96
CA VAL A 46 5.20 0.75 -5.00
C VAL A 46 4.16 1.57 -4.22
N GLU A 47 2.85 1.33 -4.44
CA GLU A 47 1.78 1.98 -3.67
C GLU A 47 1.89 1.64 -2.17
N ARG A 48 2.16 0.38 -1.80
CA ARG A 48 2.26 -0.04 -0.39
C ARG A 48 3.51 0.47 0.32
N MET A 49 4.66 0.58 -0.35
CA MET A 49 5.85 1.21 0.22
C MET A 49 5.62 2.71 0.49
N LEU A 50 4.96 3.42 -0.44
CA LEU A 50 4.62 4.83 -0.26
C LEU A 50 3.56 5.05 0.83
N VAL A 51 2.53 4.19 0.90
CA VAL A 51 1.56 4.15 2.01
C VAL A 51 2.27 3.97 3.35
N ALA A 52 3.20 3.01 3.44
CA ALA A 52 3.91 2.71 4.67
C ALA A 52 4.86 3.84 5.11
N LEU A 53 5.55 4.46 4.15
CA LEU A 53 6.41 5.63 4.35
C LEU A 53 5.62 6.83 4.89
N LEU A 54 4.46 7.15 4.30
CA LEU A 54 3.59 8.23 4.76
C LEU A 54 2.90 7.91 6.10
N ALA A 55 2.57 6.64 6.34
CA ALA A 55 2.01 6.14 7.61
C ALA A 55 3.06 5.91 8.72
N ARG A 56 4.34 6.23 8.47
CA ARG A 56 5.48 6.04 9.40
C ARG A 56 5.68 4.61 9.90
N GLY A 57 5.27 3.62 9.12
CA GLY A 57 5.27 2.20 9.50
C GLY A 57 6.14 1.32 8.62
N HIS A 58 6.74 0.29 9.21
CA HIS A 58 7.67 -0.62 8.54
C HIS A 58 6.96 -1.71 7.72
N VAL A 59 7.62 -2.27 6.70
CA VAL A 59 7.03 -3.26 5.77
C VAL A 59 7.75 -4.60 5.86
N LEU A 60 6.97 -5.68 5.79
CA LEU A 60 7.46 -7.07 5.67
C LEU A 60 7.19 -7.55 4.23
N LEU A 61 8.25 -7.87 3.48
CA LEU A 61 8.23 -8.18 2.05
C LEU A 61 8.46 -9.67 1.80
N GLU A 62 7.38 -10.45 1.84
CA GLU A 62 7.44 -11.87 1.50
C GLU A 62 7.25 -12.08 0.00
N GLY A 63 7.94 -13.09 -0.54
CA GLY A 63 7.87 -13.43 -1.95
C GLY A 63 9.18 -14.02 -2.44
N VAL A 64 9.16 -14.52 -3.67
CA VAL A 64 10.31 -15.16 -4.32
C VAL A 64 11.56 -14.27 -4.41
N PRO A 65 12.77 -14.85 -4.57
CA PRO A 65 13.97 -14.09 -4.91
C PRO A 65 13.91 -13.55 -6.36
N GLY A 66 14.78 -12.59 -6.68
CA GLY A 66 14.96 -12.07 -8.04
C GLY A 66 13.96 -11.01 -8.51
N VAL A 67 12.77 -10.89 -7.89
CA VAL A 67 11.71 -9.93 -8.27
C VAL A 67 11.98 -8.48 -7.84
N ALA A 68 13.17 -7.95 -8.16
CA ALA A 68 13.54 -6.52 -8.10
C ALA A 68 13.29 -5.74 -6.77
N LYS A 69 12.95 -6.41 -5.65
CA LYS A 69 12.59 -5.78 -4.36
C LYS A 69 13.62 -4.73 -3.91
N THR A 70 14.91 -5.05 -4.04
CA THR A 70 16.03 -4.15 -3.70
C THR A 70 16.00 -2.87 -4.53
N LEU A 71 15.90 -3.00 -5.86
CA LEU A 71 15.81 -1.88 -6.79
C LEU A 71 14.58 -1.00 -6.51
N ALA A 72 13.44 -1.61 -6.15
CA ALA A 72 12.23 -0.86 -5.81
C ALA A 72 12.40 0.02 -4.56
N VAL A 73 13.10 -0.47 -3.53
CA VAL A 73 13.42 0.33 -2.32
C VAL A 73 14.45 1.42 -2.60
N GLU A 74 15.52 1.09 -3.33
CA GLU A 74 16.59 2.02 -3.70
C GLU A 74 16.07 3.15 -4.62
N THR A 75 15.17 2.81 -5.55
CA THR A 75 14.44 3.77 -6.38
C THR A 75 13.59 4.69 -5.51
N LEU A 76 12.76 4.14 -4.61
CA LEU A 76 11.95 4.96 -3.70
C LEU A 76 12.80 5.92 -2.86
N ALA A 77 13.90 5.43 -2.28
CA ALA A 77 14.82 6.25 -1.48
C ALA A 77 15.41 7.42 -2.29
N THR A 78 15.88 7.13 -3.51
CA THR A 78 16.41 8.12 -4.46
C THR A 78 15.37 9.17 -4.85
N VAL A 79 14.14 8.74 -5.16
CA VAL A 79 13.04 9.62 -5.59
C VAL A 79 12.58 10.57 -4.47
N VAL A 80 12.74 10.20 -3.20
CA VAL A 80 12.39 11.07 -2.05
C VAL A 80 13.59 11.68 -1.32
N GLY A 81 14.78 11.59 -1.90
CA GLY A 81 16.00 12.23 -1.39
C GLY A 81 16.52 11.64 -0.06
N GLY A 82 16.14 10.41 0.27
CA GLY A 82 16.55 9.72 1.50
C GLY A 82 17.79 8.84 1.30
N LYS A 83 18.59 8.68 2.36
CA LYS A 83 19.71 7.73 2.36
C LYS A 83 19.19 6.29 2.36
N PHE A 84 19.78 5.44 1.52
CA PHE A 84 19.53 3.99 1.48
C PHE A 84 20.67 3.21 2.16
N ALA A 85 20.32 2.13 2.85
CA ALA A 85 21.24 1.10 3.31
C ALA A 85 20.63 -0.30 3.14
N ARG A 86 21.47 -1.27 2.81
CA ARG A 86 21.09 -2.68 2.66
C ARG A 86 21.90 -3.54 3.62
N LEU A 87 21.22 -4.41 4.37
CA LEU A 87 21.81 -5.45 5.20
C LEU A 87 21.36 -6.81 4.66
N GLN A 88 22.27 -7.77 4.52
CA GLN A 88 21.91 -9.18 4.40
C GLN A 88 21.87 -9.77 5.81
N PHE A 89 20.79 -10.47 6.18
CA PHE A 89 20.72 -11.16 7.47
C PHE A 89 21.30 -12.57 7.32
N THR A 90 22.30 -12.89 8.14
CA THR A 90 23.02 -14.17 8.12
C THR A 90 23.11 -14.79 9.51
N PRO A 91 23.35 -16.11 9.65
CA PRO A 91 23.37 -16.78 10.96
C PRO A 91 24.47 -16.32 11.91
N ASP A 92 25.54 -15.72 11.38
CA ASP A 92 26.74 -15.22 12.07
C ASP A 92 26.66 -13.73 12.45
N LEU A 93 25.70 -12.98 11.89
CA LEU A 93 25.50 -11.56 12.15
C LEU A 93 25.27 -11.29 13.66
N VAL A 94 25.81 -10.19 14.19
CA VAL A 94 25.60 -9.75 15.58
C VAL A 94 24.90 -8.38 15.65
N PRO A 95 24.24 -8.03 16.78
CA PRO A 95 23.54 -6.74 16.91
C PRO A 95 24.42 -5.50 16.68
N ALA A 96 25.73 -5.60 16.91
CA ALA A 96 26.68 -4.52 16.66
C ALA A 96 26.84 -4.21 15.16
N ASP A 97 26.67 -5.19 14.27
CA ASP A 97 26.78 -5.00 12.82
C ASP A 97 25.58 -4.23 12.24
N ILE A 98 24.47 -4.22 12.99
CA ILE A 98 23.24 -3.46 12.69
C ILE A 98 23.34 -2.06 13.30
N ILE A 99 23.65 -1.99 14.59
CA ILE A 99 23.55 -0.77 15.41
C ILE A 99 24.79 0.13 15.26
N GLY A 100 25.97 -0.46 15.12
CA GLY A 100 27.26 0.20 15.28
C GLY A 100 28.01 -0.28 16.53
N THR A 101 29.27 0.12 16.63
CA THR A 101 30.21 -0.34 17.67
C THR A 101 31.16 0.78 18.11
N ARG A 102 31.98 0.53 19.14
CA ARG A 102 33.06 1.46 19.52
C ARG A 102 34.42 0.92 19.10
N ILE A 103 35.11 1.68 18.26
CA ILE A 103 36.43 1.34 17.73
C ILE A 103 37.53 2.08 18.52
N TYR A 104 38.56 1.36 18.93
CA TYR A 104 39.72 1.96 19.60
C TYR A 104 40.72 2.50 18.56
N LYS A 105 40.86 3.83 18.50
CA LYS A 105 41.80 4.52 17.62
C LYS A 105 43.15 4.65 18.31
N ALA A 106 43.97 3.60 18.16
CA ALA A 106 45.29 3.51 18.80
C ALA A 106 46.25 4.70 18.52
N GLY A 107 46.09 5.41 17.41
CA GLY A 107 46.86 6.64 17.11
C GLY A 107 46.39 7.90 17.85
N GLN A 108 45.33 7.79 18.67
CA GLN A 108 44.74 8.89 19.45
C GLN A 108 44.47 8.51 20.92
N ASP A 109 44.60 7.23 21.29
CA ASP A 109 44.20 6.67 22.61
C ASP A 109 42.73 6.97 22.97
N THR A 110 41.84 6.91 21.96
CA THR A 110 40.41 7.21 22.10
C THR A 110 39.52 6.09 21.56
N PHE A 111 38.34 5.93 22.17
CA PHE A 111 37.28 5.06 21.68
C PHE A 111 36.25 5.89 20.91
N ASP A 112 36.29 5.85 19.58
CA ASP A 112 35.32 6.49 18.70
C ASP A 112 34.09 5.58 18.49
N THR A 113 32.99 6.12 18.00
CA THR A 113 31.75 5.37 17.72
C THR A 113 31.52 5.26 16.22
N GLU A 114 31.58 4.04 15.70
CA GLU A 114 31.25 3.74 14.31
C GLU A 114 29.76 3.37 14.23
N LEU A 115 28.98 4.20 13.52
CA LEU A 115 27.53 4.06 13.41
C LEU A 115 27.16 2.99 12.37
N GLY A 116 26.24 2.10 12.73
CA GLY A 116 25.81 0.99 11.87
C GLY A 116 24.94 1.41 10.68
N PRO A 117 24.66 0.48 9.76
CA PRO A 117 23.84 0.74 8.56
C PRO A 117 22.39 1.14 8.84
N VAL A 118 21.89 1.05 10.08
CA VAL A 118 20.57 1.61 10.44
C VAL A 118 20.51 3.13 10.42
N PHE A 119 21.64 3.84 10.33
CA PHE A 119 21.69 5.31 10.23
C PHE A 119 21.40 5.85 8.80
N ALA A 120 20.44 5.23 8.13
CA ALA A 120 19.89 5.60 6.83
C ALA A 120 18.38 5.85 6.94
N ASN A 121 17.80 6.58 5.99
CA ASN A 121 16.35 6.82 5.95
C ASN A 121 15.56 5.57 5.52
N PHE A 122 16.16 4.76 4.64
CA PHE A 122 15.59 3.53 4.10
C PHE A 122 16.55 2.38 4.37
N VAL A 123 16.12 1.45 5.21
CA VAL A 123 16.89 0.25 5.57
C VAL A 123 16.20 -0.98 4.99
N LEU A 124 16.83 -1.62 4.01
CA LEU A 124 16.42 -2.94 3.51
C LEU A 124 17.16 -4.02 4.30
N THR A 125 16.44 -4.90 4.98
CA THR A 125 17.01 -6.09 5.62
C THR A 125 16.58 -7.34 4.86
N ASP A 126 17.48 -7.89 4.06
CA ASP A 126 17.20 -9.09 3.28
C ASP A 126 17.29 -10.36 4.13
N GLU A 127 16.34 -11.27 3.96
CA GLU A 127 16.27 -12.58 4.64
C GLU A 127 16.27 -12.48 6.17
N ILE A 128 15.42 -11.61 6.75
CA ILE A 128 15.35 -11.37 8.20
C ILE A 128 15.16 -12.66 9.03
N ASN A 129 14.57 -13.70 8.43
CA ASN A 129 14.42 -15.03 9.01
C ASN A 129 15.71 -15.87 9.11
N ARG A 130 16.88 -15.42 8.63
CA ARG A 130 18.14 -16.19 8.73
C ARG A 130 19.04 -15.78 9.90
N ALA A 131 18.88 -14.56 10.43
CA ALA A 131 19.69 -14.13 11.58
C ALA A 131 19.11 -14.62 12.92
N PRO A 132 19.95 -14.83 13.96
CA PRO A 132 19.49 -15.24 15.29
C PRO A 132 18.48 -14.27 15.91
N ALA A 133 17.59 -14.78 16.76
CA ALA A 133 16.52 -13.99 17.40
C ALA A 133 16.99 -12.74 18.18
N LYS A 134 18.25 -12.70 18.64
CA LYS A 134 18.85 -11.49 19.26
C LYS A 134 19.05 -10.35 18.25
N VAL A 135 19.44 -10.69 17.02
CA VAL A 135 19.68 -9.76 15.91
C VAL A 135 18.37 -9.23 15.36
N GLN A 136 17.38 -10.12 15.20
CA GLN A 136 15.99 -9.76 14.89
C GLN A 136 15.44 -8.78 15.95
N SER A 137 15.63 -9.10 17.24
CA SER A 137 15.18 -8.24 18.35
C SER A 137 15.83 -6.84 18.32
N ALA A 138 17.13 -6.77 18.02
CA ALA A 138 17.84 -5.49 17.91
C ALA A 138 17.28 -4.59 16.80
N LEU A 139 17.00 -5.13 15.60
CA LEU A 139 16.33 -4.37 14.53
C LEU A 139 14.93 -3.89 14.96
N LEU A 140 14.20 -4.72 15.71
CA LEU A 140 12.84 -4.43 16.16
C LEU A 140 12.77 -3.46 17.34
N GLU A 141 13.89 -3.25 18.03
CA GLU A 141 14.12 -2.18 19.01
C GLU A 141 14.44 -0.87 18.29
N VAL A 142 15.37 -0.88 17.32
CA VAL A 142 15.67 0.24 16.40
C VAL A 142 14.38 0.80 15.75
N MET A 143 13.51 -0.10 15.25
CA MET A 143 12.21 0.25 14.66
C MET A 143 11.21 0.87 15.66
N ALA A 144 11.26 0.49 16.94
CA ALA A 144 10.31 0.95 17.96
C ALA A 144 10.75 2.27 18.60
N GLU A 145 12.02 2.36 19.00
CA GLU A 145 12.56 3.48 19.79
C GLU A 145 13.10 4.62 18.90
N ARG A 146 13.41 4.34 17.63
CA ARG A 146 13.98 5.30 16.65
C ARG A 146 15.30 5.96 17.10
N GLN A 147 16.01 5.31 18.00
CA GLN A 147 17.32 5.67 18.53
C GLN A 147 18.07 4.41 18.97
N VAL A 148 19.38 4.52 19.14
CA VAL A 148 20.23 3.43 19.69
C VAL A 148 21.25 3.97 20.68
N SER A 149 21.60 3.17 21.69
CA SER A 149 22.58 3.56 22.71
C SER A 149 23.88 2.78 22.56
N ILE A 150 24.96 3.45 22.13
CA ILE A 150 26.25 2.82 21.86
C ILE A 150 27.25 3.25 22.95
N GLY A 151 27.67 2.30 23.77
CA GLY A 151 28.67 2.52 24.83
C GLY A 151 28.33 3.65 25.83
N GLY A 152 27.03 3.89 26.07
CA GLY A 152 26.52 4.91 26.99
C GLY A 152 26.04 6.21 26.33
N VAL A 153 26.22 6.40 25.03
CA VAL A 153 25.73 7.57 24.27
C VAL A 153 24.53 7.18 23.43
N THR A 154 23.42 7.91 23.53
CA THR A 154 22.23 7.70 22.69
C THR A 154 22.34 8.52 21.39
N HIS A 155 22.11 7.85 20.27
CA HIS A 155 22.17 8.40 18.93
C HIS A 155 20.77 8.26 18.26
N PRO A 156 20.11 9.36 17.85
CA PRO A 156 18.83 9.29 17.15
C PRO A 156 19.03 8.85 15.69
N LEU A 157 18.06 8.12 15.14
CA LEU A 157 18.05 7.76 13.72
C LEU A 157 17.60 8.94 12.83
N PRO A 158 17.92 8.94 11.52
CA PRO A 158 17.37 9.91 10.58
C PRO A 158 15.84 9.83 10.50
N ASP A 159 15.14 10.97 10.55
CA ASP A 159 13.71 11.05 10.18
C ASP A 159 13.60 11.66 8.77
N PRO A 160 12.81 11.09 7.83
CA PRO A 160 11.98 9.90 7.98
C PRO A 160 12.80 8.62 8.06
N PHE A 161 12.37 7.70 8.94
CA PHE A 161 12.91 6.34 9.06
C PHE A 161 11.91 5.29 8.55
N LEU A 162 12.34 4.44 7.63
CA LEU A 162 11.61 3.27 7.13
C LEU A 162 12.50 2.03 7.10
N VAL A 163 11.94 0.89 7.50
CA VAL A 163 12.58 -0.44 7.38
C VAL A 163 11.68 -1.30 6.52
N LEU A 164 12.27 -2.00 5.55
CA LEU A 164 11.63 -3.04 4.77
C LEU A 164 12.41 -4.33 4.96
N ALA A 165 11.79 -5.34 5.55
CA ALA A 165 12.43 -6.63 5.83
C ALA A 165 11.92 -7.68 4.84
N THR A 166 12.80 -8.34 4.08
CA THR A 166 12.38 -9.41 3.17
C THR A 166 12.38 -10.77 3.88
N GLN A 167 11.42 -11.62 3.52
CA GLN A 167 11.37 -13.02 3.94
C GLN A 167 11.31 -13.92 2.71
N ASN A 168 12.17 -14.94 2.67
CA ASN A 168 12.08 -16.01 1.68
C ASN A 168 11.24 -17.16 2.26
N PRO A 169 10.05 -17.47 1.72
CA PRO A 169 9.19 -18.54 2.23
C PRO A 169 9.63 -19.95 1.82
N ILE A 170 10.67 -20.09 0.98
CA ILE A 170 11.11 -21.38 0.40
C ILE A 170 12.29 -22.00 1.18
N GLU A 171 12.99 -21.21 2.00
CA GLU A 171 14.15 -21.70 2.77
C GLU A 171 13.71 -22.50 4.02
N SER A 172 14.09 -23.78 4.05
CA SER A 172 13.79 -24.70 5.15
C SER A 172 14.94 -24.92 6.14
N GLU A 173 16.16 -24.46 5.82
CA GLU A 173 17.38 -24.69 6.60
C GLU A 173 17.94 -23.38 7.17
N GLY A 174 18.36 -23.40 8.44
CA GLY A 174 18.93 -22.23 9.11
C GLY A 174 17.95 -21.08 9.40
N VAL A 175 16.63 -21.32 9.31
CA VAL A 175 15.61 -20.27 9.47
C VAL A 175 15.04 -20.18 10.88
N TYR A 176 15.03 -18.95 11.40
CA TYR A 176 14.42 -18.51 12.65
C TYR A 176 13.17 -17.67 12.33
N PRO A 177 11.95 -18.25 12.35
CA PRO A 177 10.73 -17.51 12.03
C PRO A 177 10.47 -16.41 13.06
N LEU A 178 10.16 -15.19 12.59
CA LEU A 178 9.82 -14.06 13.45
C LEU A 178 8.59 -14.40 14.33
N PRO A 179 8.70 -14.34 15.67
CA PRO A 179 7.55 -14.48 16.57
C PRO A 179 6.43 -13.48 16.27
N GLU A 180 5.20 -13.82 16.62
CA GLU A 180 4.00 -13.01 16.30
C GLU A 180 4.08 -11.58 16.88
N ALA A 181 4.55 -11.44 18.12
CA ALA A 181 4.78 -10.15 18.77
C ALA A 181 5.90 -9.31 18.09
N GLN A 182 6.76 -9.96 17.30
CA GLN A 182 7.74 -9.27 16.44
C GLN A 182 7.10 -8.87 15.11
N ARG A 183 6.36 -9.78 14.45
CA ARG A 183 5.61 -9.51 13.21
C ARG A 183 4.61 -8.35 13.37
N ASP A 184 3.92 -8.26 14.50
CA ASP A 184 2.95 -7.19 14.81
C ASP A 184 3.54 -5.75 14.84
N ARG A 185 4.88 -5.61 14.89
CA ARG A 185 5.57 -4.31 14.77
C ARG A 185 5.58 -3.77 13.35
N PHE A 186 5.52 -4.62 12.32
CA PHE A 186 5.44 -4.18 10.92
C PHE A 186 4.02 -3.69 10.61
N LEU A 187 3.87 -2.53 9.97
CA LEU A 187 2.57 -1.98 9.60
C LEU A 187 1.86 -2.92 8.60
N MET A 188 2.58 -3.34 7.56
CA MET A 188 2.05 -4.16 6.46
C MET A 188 2.95 -5.36 6.19
N LYS A 189 2.35 -6.50 5.85
CA LYS A 189 3.02 -7.57 5.09
C LYS A 189 2.49 -7.53 3.65
N VAL A 190 3.40 -7.32 2.70
CA VAL A 190 3.12 -7.29 1.27
C VAL A 190 3.68 -8.58 0.66
N LEU A 191 2.88 -9.22 -0.20
CA LEU A 191 3.34 -10.33 -1.03
C LEU A 191 3.82 -9.79 -2.39
N VAL A 192 4.93 -10.33 -2.89
CA VAL A 192 5.51 -9.99 -4.20
C VAL A 192 5.73 -11.28 -4.99
N ASP A 193 4.85 -11.53 -5.95
CA ASP A 193 4.91 -12.67 -6.86
C ASP A 193 5.85 -12.40 -8.06
N TYR A 194 6.02 -13.39 -8.94
CA TYR A 194 6.70 -13.19 -10.23
C TYR A 194 5.90 -12.22 -11.14
N PRO A 195 6.57 -11.44 -12.00
CA PRO A 195 5.91 -10.63 -13.02
C PRO A 195 5.13 -11.52 -14.01
N SER A 196 4.09 -10.97 -14.62
CA SER A 196 3.42 -11.58 -15.77
C SER A 196 4.33 -11.63 -17.02
N PRO A 197 4.03 -12.47 -18.02
CA PRO A 197 4.79 -12.50 -19.27
C PRO A 197 4.76 -11.20 -20.10
N GLU A 198 3.85 -10.28 -19.82
CA GLU A 198 3.90 -8.91 -20.35
C GLU A 198 4.91 -8.03 -19.60
N GLU A 199 4.87 -8.07 -18.28
CA GLU A 199 5.77 -7.29 -17.41
C GLU A 199 7.22 -7.79 -17.51
N GLU A 200 7.45 -9.10 -17.60
CA GLU A 200 8.78 -9.68 -17.81
C GLU A 200 9.39 -9.26 -19.16
N ARG A 201 8.56 -9.16 -20.22
CA ARG A 201 8.99 -8.65 -21.53
C ARG A 201 9.35 -7.16 -21.48
N GLU A 202 8.58 -6.37 -20.74
CA GLU A 202 8.88 -4.95 -20.52
C GLU A 202 10.13 -4.76 -19.64
N ILE A 203 10.39 -5.63 -18.66
CA ILE A 203 11.68 -5.67 -17.92
C ILE A 203 12.84 -5.90 -18.89
N ILE A 204 12.71 -6.86 -19.83
CA ILE A 204 13.75 -7.14 -20.83
C ILE A 204 14.03 -5.91 -21.72
N TYR A 205 13.00 -5.23 -22.23
CA TYR A 205 13.20 -4.02 -23.04
C TYR A 205 13.80 -2.85 -22.25
N ARG A 206 13.33 -2.63 -21.02
CA ARG A 206 13.69 -1.49 -20.18
C ARG A 206 15.05 -1.62 -19.49
N MET A 207 15.43 -2.82 -19.08
CA MET A 207 16.70 -3.10 -18.38
C MET A 207 17.78 -3.68 -19.29
N GLY A 208 17.43 -4.24 -20.45
CA GLY A 208 18.35 -4.89 -21.37
C GLY A 208 19.18 -3.96 -22.26
N SER A 209 19.12 -2.64 -22.06
CA SER A 209 19.87 -1.64 -22.83
C SER A 209 20.57 -0.63 -21.90
N GLU A 210 19.98 0.55 -21.68
CA GLU A 210 20.44 1.55 -20.72
C GLU A 210 19.38 1.70 -19.62
N PRO A 211 19.58 1.09 -18.42
CA PRO A 211 18.58 1.11 -17.36
C PRO A 211 18.24 2.54 -16.92
N PRO A 212 16.95 2.90 -16.80
CA PRO A 212 16.55 4.25 -16.42
C PRO A 212 16.97 4.58 -14.99
N VAL A 213 17.73 5.67 -14.83
CA VAL A 213 18.05 6.25 -13.51
C VAL A 213 16.85 7.08 -13.03
N ALA A 214 16.57 7.02 -11.73
CA ALA A 214 15.49 7.76 -11.08
C ALA A 214 15.93 9.16 -10.63
N GLU A 215 15.07 10.15 -10.84
CA GLU A 215 15.27 11.53 -10.39
C GLU A 215 14.67 11.78 -8.99
N THR A 216 15.33 12.62 -8.19
CA THR A 216 14.79 13.06 -6.89
C THR A 216 13.66 14.09 -7.08
N VAL A 217 12.46 13.76 -6.57
CA VAL A 217 11.21 14.54 -6.72
C VAL A 217 10.81 15.26 -5.42
N LEU A 218 11.25 14.77 -4.26
CA LEU A 218 11.02 15.35 -2.93
C LEU A 218 12.34 15.46 -2.14
N SER A 219 12.38 16.39 -1.17
CA SER A 219 13.33 16.30 -0.06
C SER A 219 12.76 15.54 1.14
N PRO A 220 13.61 15.06 2.06
CA PRO A 220 13.17 14.53 3.35
C PRO A 220 12.23 15.46 4.13
N ASP A 221 12.46 16.79 4.12
CA ASP A 221 11.60 17.77 4.82
C ASP A 221 10.21 17.87 4.19
N GLU A 222 10.12 17.81 2.85
CA GLU A 222 8.82 17.74 2.17
C GLU A 222 8.07 16.46 2.51
N LEU A 223 8.79 15.34 2.63
CA LEU A 223 8.22 14.05 3.02
C LEU A 223 7.78 14.03 4.49
N LEU A 224 8.51 14.67 5.41
CA LEU A 224 8.10 14.85 6.81
C LEU A 224 6.83 15.70 6.92
N ARG A 225 6.71 16.77 6.10
CA ARG A 225 5.46 17.53 5.95
C ARG A 225 4.32 16.62 5.47
N MET A 226 4.53 15.84 4.40
CA MET A 226 3.50 14.95 3.86
C MET A 226 3.07 13.85 4.84
N GLN A 227 3.97 13.31 5.66
CA GLN A 227 3.60 12.42 6.77
C GLN A 227 2.69 13.12 7.79
N HIS A 228 2.95 14.40 8.09
CA HIS A 228 2.06 15.20 8.95
C HIS A 228 0.70 15.48 8.28
N THR A 229 0.67 15.78 6.97
CA THR A 229 -0.57 15.88 6.18
C THR A 229 -1.37 14.58 6.26
N ALA A 230 -0.72 13.44 5.98
CA ALA A 230 -1.33 12.10 6.01
C ALA A 230 -1.90 11.77 7.40
N ALA A 231 -1.17 12.06 8.48
CA ALA A 231 -1.64 11.83 9.85
C ALA A 231 -2.93 12.59 10.20
N HIS A 232 -3.23 13.70 9.51
CA HIS A 232 -4.39 14.56 9.76
C HIS A 232 -5.56 14.37 8.78
N VAL A 233 -5.41 13.53 7.74
CA VAL A 233 -6.51 13.17 6.81
C VAL A 233 -7.77 12.76 7.58
N PHE A 234 -8.92 13.28 7.17
CA PHE A 234 -10.19 13.11 7.87
C PHE A 234 -10.66 11.65 7.82
N VAL A 235 -11.15 11.16 8.97
CA VAL A 235 -11.78 9.85 9.11
C VAL A 235 -13.11 10.04 9.82
N HIS A 236 -14.19 9.67 9.14
CA HIS A 236 -15.52 9.69 9.74
C HIS A 236 -15.65 8.62 10.83
N HIS A 237 -16.32 8.90 11.96
CA HIS A 237 -16.43 7.98 13.10
C HIS A 237 -16.91 6.57 12.67
N ALA A 238 -17.89 6.47 11.77
CA ALA A 238 -18.38 5.19 11.27
C ALA A 238 -17.31 4.30 10.58
N LEU A 239 -16.24 4.89 10.04
CA LEU A 239 -15.06 4.15 9.52
C LEU A 239 -14.17 3.64 10.66
N VAL A 240 -14.01 4.42 11.73
CA VAL A 240 -13.32 3.95 12.95
C VAL A 240 -14.10 2.78 13.56
N ASP A 241 -15.42 2.91 13.68
CA ASP A 241 -16.30 1.83 14.16
C ASP A 241 -16.22 0.59 13.26
N TYR A 242 -16.11 0.76 11.94
CA TYR A 242 -15.94 -0.34 10.98
C TYR A 242 -14.58 -1.04 11.15
N VAL A 243 -13.50 -0.28 11.29
CA VAL A 243 -12.15 -0.81 11.57
C VAL A 243 -12.11 -1.56 12.91
N VAL A 244 -12.79 -1.05 13.94
CA VAL A 244 -12.93 -1.76 15.22
C VAL A 244 -13.72 -3.06 15.03
N ARG A 245 -14.84 -3.05 14.29
CA ARG A 245 -15.60 -4.29 13.98
C ARG A 245 -14.76 -5.32 13.21
N LEU A 246 -13.99 -4.90 12.19
CA LEU A 246 -13.08 -5.78 11.46
C LEU A 246 -12.06 -6.46 12.39
N VAL A 247 -11.39 -5.68 13.24
CA VAL A 247 -10.36 -6.21 14.15
C VAL A 247 -10.98 -7.07 15.26
N VAL A 248 -12.14 -6.72 15.81
CA VAL A 248 -12.87 -7.56 16.78
C VAL A 248 -13.34 -8.87 16.15
N ALA A 249 -13.79 -8.86 14.89
CA ALA A 249 -14.18 -10.07 14.17
C ALA A 249 -13.02 -11.08 14.00
N THR A 250 -11.76 -10.63 13.96
CA THR A 250 -10.60 -11.55 14.00
C THR A 250 -10.44 -12.28 15.36
N ARG A 251 -10.96 -11.70 16.46
CA ARG A 251 -10.81 -12.21 17.84
C ARG A 251 -12.05 -12.93 18.35
N SER A 252 -13.21 -12.70 17.74
CA SER A 252 -14.48 -13.32 18.15
C SER A 252 -15.35 -13.73 16.94
N PRO A 253 -14.80 -14.46 15.96
CA PRO A 253 -15.47 -14.77 14.68
C PRO A 253 -16.83 -15.47 14.82
N ARG A 254 -17.05 -16.30 15.87
CA ARG A 254 -18.37 -16.92 16.14
C ARG A 254 -19.48 -15.90 16.41
N GLN A 255 -19.16 -14.74 17.00
CA GLN A 255 -20.13 -13.65 17.22
C GLN A 255 -20.61 -13.00 15.90
N HIS A 256 -19.94 -13.31 14.79
CA HIS A 256 -20.26 -12.87 13.43
C HIS A 256 -20.72 -14.02 12.52
N GLY A 257 -20.99 -15.22 13.07
CA GLY A 257 -21.41 -16.39 12.28
C GLY A 257 -20.31 -17.00 11.40
N MET A 258 -19.04 -16.85 11.82
CA MET A 258 -17.88 -17.45 11.16
C MET A 258 -17.28 -18.56 12.04
N ASP A 259 -17.98 -19.68 12.18
CA ASP A 259 -17.47 -20.84 12.93
C ASP A 259 -16.27 -21.52 12.24
N ASP A 260 -16.18 -21.37 10.92
CA ASP A 260 -15.02 -21.71 10.08
C ASP A 260 -13.77 -20.93 10.50
N VAL A 261 -13.85 -19.60 10.54
CA VAL A 261 -12.75 -18.75 11.01
C VAL A 261 -12.43 -19.00 12.49
N ALA A 262 -13.41 -19.47 13.27
CA ALA A 262 -13.26 -19.77 14.69
C ALA A 262 -12.61 -21.13 15.02
N THR A 263 -12.34 -21.98 14.03
CA THR A 263 -11.40 -23.10 14.16
C THR A 263 -10.04 -22.78 13.55
N TRP A 264 -9.99 -21.89 12.54
CA TRP A 264 -8.74 -21.53 11.87
C TRP A 264 -7.88 -20.49 12.60
N VAL A 265 -8.44 -19.65 13.48
CA VAL A 265 -7.71 -18.58 14.18
C VAL A 265 -7.58 -18.88 15.67
N SER A 266 -6.35 -19.11 16.14
CA SER A 266 -6.00 -19.23 17.56
C SER A 266 -6.07 -17.87 18.28
N TYR A 267 -5.49 -16.83 17.67
CA TYR A 267 -5.50 -15.47 18.19
C TYR A 267 -5.68 -14.44 17.07
N GLY A 268 -6.62 -13.52 17.26
CA GLY A 268 -6.91 -12.43 16.34
C GLY A 268 -5.95 -11.24 16.47
N ALA A 269 -6.03 -10.33 15.52
CA ALA A 269 -5.10 -9.21 15.35
C ALA A 269 -5.11 -8.21 16.53
N SER A 270 -3.95 -7.71 16.93
CA SER A 270 -3.78 -6.81 18.08
C SER A 270 -4.38 -5.40 17.84
N PRO A 271 -4.47 -4.53 18.86
CA PRO A 271 -4.87 -3.13 18.67
C PRO A 271 -3.98 -2.34 17.69
N ARG A 272 -2.74 -2.79 17.41
CA ARG A 272 -1.89 -2.22 16.35
C ARG A 272 -2.53 -2.36 14.96
N ALA A 273 -3.38 -3.38 14.75
CA ALA A 273 -4.16 -3.50 13.52
C ALA A 273 -5.14 -2.32 13.34
N SER A 274 -5.88 -1.93 14.38
CA SER A 274 -6.82 -0.81 14.31
C SER A 274 -6.11 0.51 13.98
N LEU A 275 -4.98 0.76 14.65
CA LEU A 275 -4.14 1.94 14.38
C LEU A 275 -3.55 1.90 12.96
N GLY A 276 -3.03 0.73 12.56
CA GLY A 276 -2.40 0.53 11.25
C GLY A 276 -3.37 0.65 10.08
N LEU A 277 -4.59 0.11 10.20
CA LEU A 277 -5.64 0.27 9.19
C LEU A 277 -5.99 1.75 8.97
N ILE A 278 -6.12 2.52 10.05
CA ILE A 278 -6.40 3.97 9.96
C ILE A 278 -5.21 4.74 9.38
N ALA A 279 -3.99 4.47 9.82
CA ALA A 279 -2.79 5.15 9.32
C ALA A 279 -2.55 4.85 7.82
N ALA A 280 -2.68 3.59 7.41
CA ALA A 280 -2.52 3.16 6.02
C ALA A 280 -3.64 3.70 5.11
N ALA A 281 -4.91 3.66 5.55
CA ALA A 281 -6.02 4.20 4.77
C ALA A 281 -5.95 5.73 4.63
N ARG A 282 -5.46 6.45 5.64
CA ARG A 282 -5.15 7.89 5.57
C ARG A 282 -4.06 8.21 4.55
N ALA A 283 -2.94 7.49 4.59
CA ALA A 283 -1.86 7.65 3.62
C ALA A 283 -2.33 7.34 2.19
N LEU A 284 -3.11 6.26 2.02
CA LEU A 284 -3.68 5.87 0.73
C LEU A 284 -4.68 6.91 0.18
N ALA A 285 -5.50 7.52 1.04
CA ALA A 285 -6.38 8.61 0.63
C ALA A 285 -5.59 9.85 0.14
N LEU A 286 -4.50 10.22 0.83
CA LEU A 286 -3.64 11.34 0.40
C LEU A 286 -2.94 11.06 -0.93
N ILE A 287 -2.39 9.85 -1.12
CA ILE A 287 -1.83 9.39 -2.41
C ILE A 287 -2.88 9.50 -3.53
N ARG A 288 -4.15 9.21 -3.22
CA ARG A 288 -5.30 9.29 -4.12
C ARG A 288 -5.97 10.66 -4.16
N GLY A 289 -5.26 11.73 -3.79
CA GLY A 289 -5.72 13.12 -3.94
C GLY A 289 -6.83 13.57 -2.99
N ARG A 290 -7.07 12.86 -1.88
CA ARG A 290 -8.17 13.14 -0.95
C ARG A 290 -7.70 13.44 0.46
N ASP A 291 -8.33 14.44 1.05
CA ASP A 291 -8.23 14.83 2.45
C ASP A 291 -9.16 14.04 3.38
N TYR A 292 -9.93 13.08 2.84
CA TYR A 292 -10.79 12.16 3.60
C TYR A 292 -10.64 10.70 3.15
N VAL A 293 -10.71 9.79 4.12
CA VAL A 293 -10.72 8.33 3.91
C VAL A 293 -12.10 7.85 3.45
N LEU A 294 -12.13 6.96 2.46
CA LEU A 294 -13.31 6.20 2.02
C LEU A 294 -13.27 4.76 2.54
N PRO A 295 -14.42 4.05 2.59
CA PRO A 295 -14.44 2.62 2.96
C PRO A 295 -13.50 1.76 2.10
N GLN A 296 -13.35 2.10 0.81
CA GLN A 296 -12.46 1.39 -0.11
C GLN A 296 -10.98 1.48 0.31
N ASP A 297 -10.51 2.62 0.81
CA ASP A 297 -9.11 2.76 1.23
C ASP A 297 -8.79 1.86 2.44
N VAL A 298 -9.78 1.62 3.30
CA VAL A 298 -9.66 0.62 4.38
C VAL A 298 -9.61 -0.79 3.80
N LEU A 299 -10.52 -1.15 2.88
CA LEU A 299 -10.54 -2.46 2.24
C LEU A 299 -9.21 -2.80 1.54
N ASP A 300 -8.69 -1.88 0.74
CA ASP A 300 -7.49 -2.06 -0.09
C ASP A 300 -6.23 -2.35 0.72
N VAL A 301 -6.14 -1.84 1.96
CA VAL A 301 -5.03 -2.11 2.89
C VAL A 301 -5.33 -3.25 3.88
N THR A 302 -6.57 -3.74 3.96
CA THR A 302 -6.99 -4.67 5.04
C THR A 302 -6.25 -6.00 5.00
N ALA A 303 -6.08 -6.61 3.81
CA ALA A 303 -5.29 -7.83 3.68
C ALA A 303 -3.84 -7.62 4.13
N ASP A 304 -3.23 -6.52 3.69
CA ASP A 304 -1.81 -6.21 3.93
C ASP A 304 -1.53 -5.86 5.40
N VAL A 305 -2.49 -5.28 6.12
CA VAL A 305 -2.37 -4.96 7.56
C VAL A 305 -2.75 -6.14 8.47
N LEU A 306 -3.66 -7.03 8.06
CA LEU A 306 -4.15 -8.13 8.91
C LEU A 306 -3.41 -9.46 8.71
N ARG A 307 -2.95 -9.81 7.50
CA ARG A 307 -2.46 -11.17 7.18
C ARG A 307 -1.35 -11.71 8.09
N HIS A 308 -0.49 -10.84 8.62
CA HIS A 308 0.64 -11.18 9.50
C HIS A 308 0.34 -11.02 10.99
N ARG A 309 -0.87 -10.55 11.33
CA ARG A 309 -1.36 -10.37 12.71
C ARG A 309 -2.34 -11.44 13.15
N LEU A 310 -2.72 -12.36 12.26
CA LEU A 310 -3.50 -13.54 12.59
C LEU A 310 -2.56 -14.68 13.03
N VAL A 311 -2.89 -15.31 14.15
CA VAL A 311 -2.27 -16.55 14.61
C VAL A 311 -3.19 -17.70 14.23
N LEU A 312 -2.73 -18.57 13.35
CA LEU A 312 -3.54 -19.69 12.88
C LEU A 312 -3.53 -20.85 13.89
N SER A 313 -4.50 -21.76 13.78
CA SER A 313 -4.47 -23.03 14.51
C SER A 313 -3.52 -24.03 13.85
N TYR A 314 -3.08 -25.03 14.61
CA TYR A 314 -2.26 -26.12 14.07
C TYR A 314 -2.97 -26.82 12.90
N ASP A 315 -4.27 -27.07 13.06
CA ASP A 315 -5.11 -27.71 12.04
C ASP A 315 -5.19 -26.85 10.77
N ALA A 316 -5.37 -25.53 10.89
CA ALA A 316 -5.37 -24.62 9.73
C ALA A 316 -4.02 -24.53 9.02
N LEU A 317 -2.90 -24.69 9.74
CA LEU A 317 -1.56 -24.78 9.15
C LEU A 317 -1.35 -26.12 8.43
N ALA A 318 -1.86 -27.22 8.99
CA ALA A 318 -1.81 -28.55 8.37
C ALA A 318 -2.70 -28.65 7.11
N ASP A 319 -3.89 -28.04 7.15
CA ASP A 319 -4.81 -27.90 6.01
C ASP A 319 -4.34 -26.86 4.97
N GLY A 320 -3.24 -26.13 5.24
CA GLY A 320 -2.66 -25.14 4.33
C GLY A 320 -3.53 -23.88 4.13
N VAL A 321 -4.40 -23.53 5.08
CA VAL A 321 -5.35 -22.42 4.98
C VAL A 321 -4.61 -21.07 4.93
N PRO A 322 -4.66 -20.31 3.82
CA PRO A 322 -3.93 -19.06 3.72
C PRO A 322 -4.64 -17.94 4.49
N ALA A 323 -3.86 -17.11 5.20
CA ALA A 323 -4.38 -16.02 6.02
C ALA A 323 -5.27 -15.03 5.22
N ASP A 324 -4.99 -14.84 3.93
CA ASP A 324 -5.79 -14.02 3.01
C ASP A 324 -7.22 -14.55 2.82
N HIS A 325 -7.44 -15.86 2.86
CA HIS A 325 -8.78 -16.43 2.79
C HIS A 325 -9.58 -16.05 4.06
N ILE A 326 -8.93 -16.11 5.22
CA ILE A 326 -9.53 -15.69 6.50
C ILE A 326 -9.84 -14.19 6.49
N VAL A 327 -8.91 -13.34 6.05
CA VAL A 327 -9.15 -11.89 5.98
C VAL A 327 -10.28 -11.58 4.97
N LYS A 328 -10.31 -12.24 3.81
CA LYS A 328 -11.39 -12.12 2.82
C LYS A 328 -12.75 -12.52 3.42
N ARG A 329 -12.81 -13.63 4.15
CA ARG A 329 -14.02 -14.13 4.82
C ARG A 329 -14.54 -13.13 5.87
N ILE A 330 -13.65 -12.52 6.66
CA ILE A 330 -13.98 -11.47 7.63
C ILE A 330 -14.50 -10.21 6.91
N VAL A 331 -13.80 -9.73 5.87
CA VAL A 331 -14.18 -8.55 5.09
C VAL A 331 -15.55 -8.72 4.41
N GLN A 332 -15.86 -9.92 3.91
CA GLN A 332 -17.15 -10.24 3.30
C GLN A 332 -18.30 -10.33 4.33
N THR A 333 -17.99 -10.57 5.61
CA THR A 333 -19.00 -10.81 6.66
C THR A 333 -19.26 -9.56 7.52
N VAL A 334 -18.26 -8.70 7.74
CA VAL A 334 -18.43 -7.46 8.51
C VAL A 334 -18.99 -6.35 7.60
N PRO A 335 -20.20 -5.82 7.87
CA PRO A 335 -20.84 -4.86 6.98
C PRO A 335 -20.14 -3.49 6.97
N LEU A 336 -19.98 -2.97 5.75
CA LEU A 336 -19.47 -1.63 5.46
C LEU A 336 -20.30 -0.54 6.17
N PRO A 337 -19.69 0.59 6.57
CA PRO A 337 -20.38 1.63 7.28
C PRO A 337 -21.34 2.40 6.37
N GLN A 338 -22.64 2.33 6.66
CA GLN A 338 -23.63 3.16 5.98
C GLN A 338 -23.58 4.60 6.51
N VAL A 339 -22.89 5.48 5.77
CA VAL A 339 -22.95 6.93 6.01
C VAL A 339 -24.25 7.46 5.42
N ALA A 340 -25.34 7.32 6.18
CA ALA A 340 -26.62 7.88 5.80
C ALA A 340 -26.52 9.41 5.66
N PRO A 341 -26.92 10.02 4.53
CA PRO A 341 -27.01 11.48 4.42
C PRO A 341 -27.92 12.04 5.52
N ARG A 342 -27.57 13.20 6.09
CA ARG A 342 -28.35 13.87 7.17
C ARG A 342 -29.66 14.51 6.67
N GLN A 343 -30.47 13.77 5.91
CA GLN A 343 -31.82 14.15 5.50
C GLN A 343 -32.86 13.75 6.55
N ARG A 344 -32.73 14.26 7.78
CA ARG A 344 -33.82 14.37 8.78
C ARG A 344 -33.43 15.22 10.00
N ALA A 345 -32.91 16.43 9.74
CA ALA A 345 -33.05 17.54 10.70
C ALA A 345 -34.51 18.08 10.68
N GLY A 346 -35.49 17.19 10.85
CA GLY A 346 -36.90 17.56 10.97
C GLY A 346 -37.12 18.12 12.37
N GLY A 347 -37.18 19.46 12.47
CA GLY A 347 -37.18 20.17 13.75
C GLY A 347 -38.40 19.88 14.62
N TYR A 348 -38.26 18.96 15.57
CA TYR A 348 -39.21 18.79 16.68
C TYR A 348 -38.96 19.86 17.75
N GLY A 349 -39.37 21.09 17.46
CA GLY A 349 -39.71 22.07 18.50
C GLY A 349 -41.14 21.81 18.99
N PRO A 350 -41.46 22.02 20.28
CA PRO A 350 -42.82 21.84 20.78
C PRO A 350 -43.78 22.84 20.12
N SER A 351 -44.92 22.33 19.64
CA SER A 351 -45.90 23.10 18.87
C SER A 351 -46.64 24.14 19.73
N GLN A 352 -46.31 25.42 19.54
CA GLN A 352 -47.04 26.54 20.12
C GLN A 352 -48.08 27.07 19.09
N PRO A 353 -49.40 27.05 19.39
CA PRO A 353 -50.43 27.52 18.47
C PRO A 353 -50.59 29.05 18.55
N GLY A 354 -49.94 29.79 17.65
CA GLY A 354 -50.09 31.25 17.59
C GLY A 354 -49.10 31.94 16.65
N GLY A 355 -49.34 31.89 15.34
CA GLY A 355 -48.56 32.64 14.34
C GLY A 355 -49.44 33.04 13.13
N PRO A 356 -49.13 34.13 12.40
CA PRO A 356 -50.04 34.69 11.41
C PRO A 356 -50.26 33.80 10.18
N HIS A 357 -51.47 33.83 9.61
CA HIS A 357 -51.78 33.18 8.35
C HIS A 357 -50.99 33.80 7.19
N VAL A 358 -50.19 32.97 6.50
CA VAL A 358 -49.69 33.27 5.16
C VAL A 358 -50.78 32.91 4.13
N PRO A 359 -51.15 33.81 3.20
CA PRO A 359 -52.12 33.49 2.14
C PRO A 359 -51.61 32.38 1.23
N GLN A 360 -52.49 31.46 0.82
CA GLN A 360 -52.17 30.45 -0.17
C GLN A 360 -52.06 31.08 -1.56
N ALA A 361 -51.02 30.68 -2.32
CA ALA A 361 -50.88 31.06 -3.73
C ALA A 361 -51.98 30.40 -4.58
N PRO A 362 -52.47 31.05 -5.65
CA PRO A 362 -53.54 30.52 -6.48
C PRO A 362 -53.12 29.27 -7.24
N VAL A 363 -54.01 28.28 -7.28
CA VAL A 363 -53.79 27.03 -8.03
C VAL A 363 -53.96 27.31 -9.53
N PHE A 364 -52.88 27.18 -10.29
CA PHE A 364 -52.95 27.16 -11.76
C PHE A 364 -53.60 25.86 -12.23
N GLY A 365 -54.70 25.98 -12.98
CA GLY A 365 -55.47 24.85 -13.48
C GLY A 365 -54.75 24.09 -14.60
N VAL A 366 -54.92 22.76 -14.63
CA VAL A 366 -54.42 21.90 -15.70
C VAL A 366 -55.29 22.08 -16.95
N PRO A 367 -54.74 22.41 -18.13
CA PRO A 367 -55.52 22.52 -19.36
C PRO A 367 -55.93 21.14 -19.89
N THR A 368 -57.22 20.91 -20.06
CA THR A 368 -57.79 19.68 -20.64
C THR A 368 -57.64 19.66 -22.16
N ALA A 369 -56.81 18.76 -22.69
CA ALA A 369 -56.73 18.47 -24.12
C ALA A 369 -57.57 17.24 -24.48
N GLY A 370 -58.41 17.35 -25.52
CA GLY A 370 -59.25 16.25 -26.01
C GLY A 370 -58.48 15.23 -26.88
N PRO A 371 -59.03 14.03 -27.11
CA PRO A 371 -58.37 12.97 -27.85
C PRO A 371 -58.31 13.25 -29.36
N MET A 372 -57.09 13.39 -29.90
CA MET A 372 -56.83 13.38 -31.35
C MET A 372 -56.87 11.94 -31.88
N GLN A 373 -57.73 11.68 -32.87
CA GLN A 373 -57.70 10.42 -33.63
C GLN A 373 -56.65 10.50 -34.74
N PHE A 374 -55.75 9.51 -34.81
CA PHE A 374 -54.85 9.31 -35.94
C PHE A 374 -55.40 8.25 -36.90
N GLY A 375 -55.55 8.59 -38.18
CA GLY A 375 -55.85 7.64 -39.25
C GLY A 375 -54.58 6.98 -39.81
N PRO A 376 -54.69 5.78 -40.42
CA PRO A 376 -53.54 5.06 -40.97
C PRO A 376 -53.06 5.65 -42.31
N PRO A 377 -51.75 5.84 -42.53
CA PRO A 377 -51.21 6.26 -43.83
C PRO A 377 -51.18 5.09 -44.84
N GLN A 378 -51.37 5.42 -46.11
CA GLN A 378 -51.31 4.49 -47.24
C GLN A 378 -49.92 4.48 -47.89
N GLY A 379 -49.53 3.37 -48.51
CA GLY A 379 -48.57 3.35 -49.62
C GLY A 379 -49.30 3.03 -50.94
N PRO A 380 -48.60 2.73 -52.06
CA PRO A 380 -47.14 2.67 -52.25
C PRO A 380 -46.64 3.51 -53.45
N HIS A 381 -45.33 3.48 -53.73
CA HIS A 381 -44.77 3.75 -55.07
C HIS A 381 -43.60 2.80 -55.37
N GLN A 382 -43.31 2.54 -56.66
CA GLN A 382 -42.40 1.49 -57.11
C GLN A 382 -41.39 1.95 -58.18
N GLY A 383 -40.24 1.25 -58.20
CA GLY A 383 -39.42 0.99 -59.39
C GLY A 383 -38.08 1.75 -59.48
N PRO A 384 -37.13 1.31 -60.34
CA PRO A 384 -37.00 0.00 -61.01
C PRO A 384 -35.70 -0.76 -60.58
N PRO A 385 -35.52 -2.05 -60.97
CA PRO A 385 -34.41 -2.88 -60.48
C PRO A 385 -33.14 -2.87 -61.35
N GLN A 386 -32.01 -3.30 -60.78
CA GLN A 386 -30.83 -3.78 -61.52
C GLN A 386 -30.37 -5.15 -60.99
N GLY A 387 -29.87 -6.01 -61.88
CA GLY A 387 -29.45 -7.38 -61.58
C GLY A 387 -27.94 -7.57 -61.37
N PRO A 388 -27.49 -8.79 -61.01
CA PRO A 388 -26.12 -9.07 -60.57
C PRO A 388 -25.19 -9.62 -61.67
N PRO A 389 -23.86 -9.55 -61.46
CA PRO A 389 -22.88 -10.45 -62.07
C PRO A 389 -22.47 -11.61 -61.13
N GLN A 390 -21.87 -12.66 -61.70
CA GLN A 390 -21.48 -13.91 -61.03
C GLN A 390 -19.94 -14.03 -60.88
N GLY A 391 -19.46 -14.93 -60.00
CA GLY A 391 -18.06 -15.41 -59.97
C GLY A 391 -17.89 -16.75 -60.73
N PRO A 392 -16.95 -17.66 -60.36
CA PRO A 392 -15.86 -17.58 -59.38
C PRO A 392 -14.50 -17.47 -60.12
N PRO A 393 -13.57 -18.47 -60.33
CA PRO A 393 -13.31 -19.81 -59.74
C PRO A 393 -11.94 -19.94 -58.99
N PRO A 394 -11.77 -20.93 -58.08
CA PRO A 394 -10.48 -21.26 -57.45
C PRO A 394 -9.73 -22.43 -58.13
N ASN A 395 -8.40 -22.46 -58.00
CA ASN A 395 -7.45 -23.59 -58.22
C ASN A 395 -6.06 -23.16 -57.70
N GLY A 396 -5.13 -24.02 -57.29
CA GLY A 396 -5.12 -25.49 -57.12
C GLY A 396 -3.73 -25.95 -56.63
N ALA A 397 -3.60 -27.15 -56.04
CA ALA A 397 -2.29 -27.73 -55.65
C ALA A 397 -1.60 -28.42 -56.85
N PRO A 398 -0.28 -28.73 -56.77
CA PRO A 398 0.06 -30.15 -56.57
C PRO A 398 1.39 -30.49 -55.84
N GLN A 399 1.30 -31.58 -55.04
CA GLN A 399 2.26 -32.70 -54.91
C GLN A 399 3.63 -32.59 -54.20
N VAL A 400 4.08 -33.78 -53.78
CA VAL A 400 5.26 -34.14 -52.95
C VAL A 400 6.33 -34.80 -53.84
N PRO A 401 7.62 -34.85 -53.45
CA PRO A 401 8.12 -35.94 -52.59
C PRO A 401 9.09 -35.44 -51.49
N GLY A 402 9.46 -36.19 -50.43
CA GLY A 402 9.13 -37.56 -50.01
C GLY A 402 10.35 -38.22 -49.33
N GLY A 403 10.20 -38.88 -48.18
CA GLY A 403 11.34 -39.57 -47.52
C GLY A 403 11.20 -39.88 -46.01
N ASN A 404 11.01 -41.16 -45.72
CA ASN A 404 11.14 -41.95 -44.46
C ASN A 404 11.93 -41.37 -43.26
N GLY A 405 11.51 -41.72 -42.03
CA GLY A 405 12.27 -41.41 -40.81
C GLY A 405 11.78 -41.98 -39.45
N TYR A 406 11.15 -43.17 -39.39
CA TYR A 406 10.82 -43.79 -38.10
C TYR A 406 12.02 -44.54 -37.49
N ALA A 407 12.34 -44.26 -36.22
CA ALA A 407 13.17 -45.11 -35.37
C ALA A 407 12.78 -44.94 -33.88
N GLN A 408 12.63 -46.05 -33.15
CA GLN A 408 12.32 -46.06 -31.70
C GLN A 408 13.47 -46.72 -30.92
N GLY A 409 14.02 -46.01 -29.93
CA GLY A 409 14.86 -46.58 -28.86
C GLY A 409 16.19 -47.23 -29.29
N PRO A 410 16.89 -47.94 -28.36
CA PRO A 410 16.52 -48.20 -26.97
C PRO A 410 17.52 -47.65 -25.91
N GLN A 411 17.15 -47.81 -24.64
CA GLN A 411 18.03 -47.86 -23.46
C GLN A 411 18.79 -49.22 -23.38
N PRO A 412 19.70 -49.46 -22.41
CA PRO A 412 20.61 -48.58 -21.68
C PRO A 412 22.07 -49.10 -21.68
N ALA A 413 22.97 -48.44 -20.94
CA ALA A 413 24.11 -49.05 -20.26
C ALA A 413 24.38 -48.29 -18.94
#